data_AF-A0A0D2MZ57-F1
#
_entry.id   AF-A0A0D2MZ57-F1
#
_cell.length_a   1.000
_cell.length_b   1.000
_cell.length_c   1.000
_cell.angle_alpha   90.00
_cell.angle_beta   90.00
_cell.angle_gamma   90.00
#
_symmetry.space_group_name_H-M   'P 1'
#
loop_
_entity.id
_entity.type
_entity.pdbx_description
1 polymer ?
#
loop_
_entity_poly.entity_id
_entity_poly.type
_entity_poly.pdbx_seq_one_letter_code
_entity_poly.pdbx_strand_id
1 'polypeptide(L)'
;MEIQSNQAIQHVSDGARCAPAGSRAPRSAAPRPTGRRTLAAPVRAVLAEGARAAPADGCPRGAQWVVHKFGGTCMASAERVNGAARLIIDDPAEGKVVVLSAMGSTKESPIKVTDLILNMVSRAAKQDAAFLVDLASLQEKHVSAAKALLGEGPALSSFIARLLEDIGNLKAMLQAICIAGTQTEAFVDFVVGHGELWSAQLMALACQQMGADAVFMDTRDVLVVSPTSDGTSVDLDEDASNAKLDAWFKKHGSHRIVIATGFIAKNKE
;
A
#
# COMPACT_ATOMS: atom_id res chain seq x y z
N MET A 1 20.97 -7.66 -19.98
CA MET A 1 19.96 -7.36 -21.01
C MET A 1 19.32 -6.05 -20.60
N GLU A 2 19.49 -5.00 -21.39
CA GLU A 2 19.25 -3.59 -21.03
C GLU A 2 17.82 -3.33 -20.55
N ILE A 3 17.70 -2.62 -19.43
CA ILE A 3 16.43 -2.06 -18.95
C ILE A 3 16.29 -0.69 -19.61
N GLN A 4 15.41 -0.59 -20.61
CA GLN A 4 14.97 0.68 -21.16
C GLN A 4 13.84 1.28 -20.31
N SER A 5 14.00 2.56 -20.01
CA SER A 5 13.13 3.42 -19.23
C SER A 5 11.86 3.83 -19.99
N ASN A 6 10.79 4.05 -19.21
CA ASN A 6 9.59 4.87 -19.49
C ASN A 6 8.66 4.49 -20.66
N GLN A 7 7.39 4.26 -20.33
CA GLN A 7 6.31 5.22 -20.60
C GLN A 7 5.01 4.85 -19.87
N ALA A 8 4.47 5.81 -19.12
CA ALA A 8 3.14 5.75 -18.53
C ALA A 8 2.09 6.01 -19.60
N ILE A 9 1.14 5.09 -19.79
CA ILE A 9 -0.03 5.28 -20.65
C ILE A 9 -1.12 5.93 -19.82
N GLN A 10 -1.38 7.21 -20.09
CA GLN A 10 -2.67 7.85 -19.84
C GLN A 10 -3.58 7.54 -21.03
N HIS A 11 -4.75 6.97 -20.82
CA HIS A 11 -5.86 7.12 -21.76
C HIS A 11 -7.16 7.47 -21.04
N VAL A 12 -7.70 8.59 -21.51
CA VAL A 12 -8.92 9.27 -21.14
C VAL A 12 -10.14 8.46 -21.55
N SER A 13 -11.13 8.39 -20.67
CA SER A 13 -12.46 7.83 -20.91
C SER A 13 -13.38 8.93 -21.46
N ASP A 14 -14.05 8.68 -22.57
CA ASP A 14 -15.19 9.49 -23.04
C ASP A 14 -16.38 8.58 -23.36
N GLY A 15 -17.56 9.00 -22.92
CA GLY A 15 -18.68 8.12 -22.60
C GLY A 15 -19.66 7.77 -23.71
N ALA A 16 -20.61 6.89 -23.36
CA ALA A 16 -21.92 6.80 -24.03
C ALA A 16 -22.98 6.09 -23.14
N ARG A 17 -23.90 6.92 -22.63
CA ARG A 17 -25.37 6.80 -22.54
C ARG A 17 -26.08 5.46 -22.21
N CYS A 18 -27.00 5.57 -21.25
CA CYS A 18 -28.07 4.64 -20.90
C CYS A 18 -29.32 4.72 -21.82
N ALA A 19 -30.13 3.64 -21.75
CA ALA A 19 -31.62 3.53 -21.80
C ALA A 19 -32.21 2.58 -22.91
N PRO A 20 -33.49 2.13 -22.86
CA PRO A 20 -33.92 0.87 -22.19
C PRO A 20 -34.96 -0.01 -22.96
N ALA A 21 -35.39 -1.11 -22.31
CA ALA A 21 -36.69 -1.80 -22.36
C ALA A 21 -37.09 -2.73 -23.53
N GLY A 22 -37.75 -3.86 -23.18
CA GLY A 22 -38.55 -4.66 -24.14
C GLY A 22 -38.94 -6.07 -23.68
N SER A 23 -40.10 -6.22 -23.03
CA SER A 23 -40.76 -7.47 -22.67
C SER A 23 -41.43 -8.20 -23.85
N ARG A 24 -41.49 -9.55 -23.85
CA ARG A 24 -42.73 -10.35 -24.07
C ARG A 24 -42.49 -11.88 -24.11
N ALA A 25 -43.30 -12.60 -23.33
CA ALA A 25 -43.80 -13.96 -23.58
C ALA A 25 -45.34 -13.83 -23.87
N PRO A 26 -46.19 -14.87 -24.07
CA PRO A 26 -45.99 -16.34 -23.97
C PRO A 26 -46.74 -17.19 -25.06
N ARG A 27 -46.68 -18.55 -24.98
CA ARG A 27 -47.84 -19.52 -25.01
C ARG A 27 -47.48 -21.02 -25.27
N SER A 28 -47.83 -21.88 -24.30
CA SER A 28 -48.59 -23.18 -24.36
C SER A 28 -48.01 -24.43 -25.10
N ALA A 29 -47.56 -25.53 -24.44
CA ALA A 29 -48.26 -26.73 -23.86
C ALA A 29 -48.99 -27.63 -24.90
N ALA A 30 -48.93 -28.99 -25.00
CA ALA A 30 -48.36 -30.19 -24.32
C ALA A 30 -48.57 -31.45 -25.27
N PRO A 31 -48.52 -32.77 -24.88
CA PRO A 31 -47.45 -33.63 -24.32
C PRO A 31 -47.17 -35.01 -25.06
N ARG A 32 -46.03 -35.65 -24.71
CA ARG A 32 -45.67 -37.12 -24.56
C ARG A 32 -45.70 -38.08 -25.80
N PRO A 33 -44.76 -39.07 -25.92
CA PRO A 33 -44.69 -40.23 -25.00
C PRO A 33 -43.29 -40.68 -24.54
N THR A 34 -43.37 -41.66 -23.65
CA THR A 34 -42.39 -42.29 -22.75
C THR A 34 -41.31 -43.12 -23.45
N GLY A 35 -40.04 -42.81 -23.16
CA GLY A 35 -38.89 -43.66 -23.45
C GLY A 35 -37.96 -43.71 -22.24
N ARG A 36 -37.85 -44.89 -21.61
CA ARG A 36 -37.03 -45.16 -20.44
C ARG A 36 -35.56 -45.11 -20.87
N ARG A 37 -34.82 -44.07 -20.46
CA ARG A 37 -33.37 -43.97 -20.67
C ARG A 37 -32.70 -43.64 -19.34
N THR A 38 -31.75 -44.49 -18.99
CA THR A 38 -30.99 -44.57 -17.74
C THR A 38 -30.36 -43.22 -17.36
N LEU A 39 -30.60 -42.80 -16.11
CA LEU A 39 -29.99 -41.62 -15.49
C LEU A 39 -28.51 -41.92 -15.23
N ALA A 40 -27.61 -41.32 -16.03
CA ALA A 40 -26.21 -41.20 -15.67
C ALA A 40 -26.09 -39.98 -14.74
N ALA A 41 -25.83 -40.22 -13.46
CA ALA A 41 -25.46 -39.17 -12.51
C ALA A 41 -24.13 -38.52 -12.95
N PRO A 42 -23.93 -37.22 -12.71
CA PRO A 42 -22.76 -36.51 -13.18
C PRO A 42 -21.51 -37.02 -12.46
N VAL A 43 -20.52 -37.50 -13.22
CA VAL A 43 -19.17 -37.69 -12.71
C VAL A 43 -18.59 -36.30 -12.51
N ARG A 44 -18.80 -35.74 -11.32
CA ARG A 44 -18.12 -34.54 -10.87
C ARG A 44 -16.66 -34.94 -10.67
N ALA A 45 -15.79 -34.53 -11.59
CA ALA A 45 -14.37 -34.60 -11.37
C ALA A 45 -14.08 -33.83 -10.08
N VAL A 46 -13.76 -34.56 -9.02
CA VAL A 46 -13.05 -34.00 -7.88
C VAL A 46 -11.68 -33.69 -8.44
N LEU A 47 -11.49 -32.45 -8.89
CA LEU A 47 -10.16 -31.89 -9.00
C LEU A 47 -9.60 -31.99 -7.60
N ALA A 48 -8.65 -32.90 -7.41
CA ALA A 48 -7.84 -32.93 -6.22
C ALA A 48 -7.38 -31.49 -5.98
N GLU A 49 -7.70 -30.95 -4.81
CA GLU A 49 -7.01 -29.75 -4.32
C GLU A 49 -5.53 -30.06 -4.46
N GLY A 50 -4.88 -29.36 -5.39
CA GLY A 50 -3.45 -29.45 -5.58
C GLY A 50 -2.84 -29.20 -4.21
N ALA A 51 -2.15 -30.22 -3.69
CA ALA A 51 -1.44 -30.13 -2.44
C ALA A 51 -0.63 -28.83 -2.48
N ARG A 52 -0.96 -27.89 -1.58
CA ARG A 52 -0.17 -26.68 -1.36
C ARG A 52 1.26 -27.16 -1.17
N ALA A 53 2.14 -26.83 -2.12
CA ALA A 53 3.56 -27.05 -1.94
C ALA A 53 3.93 -26.45 -0.58
N ALA A 54 4.61 -27.24 0.26
CA ALA A 54 5.17 -26.73 1.49
C ALA A 54 5.93 -25.43 1.16
N PRO A 55 5.76 -24.35 1.93
CA PRO A 55 6.46 -23.11 1.63
C PRO A 55 7.95 -23.44 1.59
N ALA A 56 8.60 -23.16 0.47
CA ALA A 56 10.04 -23.15 0.40
C ALA A 56 10.56 -22.24 1.52
N ASP A 57 11.61 -22.66 2.23
CA ASP A 57 12.24 -21.86 3.29
C ASP A 57 12.77 -20.53 2.70
N GLY A 58 11.94 -19.48 2.64
CA GLY A 58 12.35 -18.14 2.18
C GLY A 58 11.31 -17.40 1.33
N CYS A 59 11.75 -16.30 0.70
CA CYS A 59 10.92 -15.48 -0.18
C CYS A 59 10.52 -16.29 -1.42
N PRO A 60 9.24 -16.32 -1.79
CA PRO A 60 8.84 -16.83 -3.10
C PRO A 60 9.46 -15.95 -4.21
N ARG A 61 10.12 -16.56 -5.19
CA ARG A 61 10.82 -15.86 -6.30
C ARG A 61 10.26 -16.28 -7.66
N GLY A 62 10.37 -15.41 -8.66
CA GLY A 62 10.04 -15.70 -10.06
C GLY A 62 8.93 -14.84 -10.65
N ALA A 63 8.62 -15.09 -11.93
CA ALA A 63 7.74 -14.27 -12.76
C ALA A 63 6.26 -14.23 -12.31
N GLN A 64 5.88 -15.09 -11.37
CA GLN A 64 4.56 -15.13 -10.73
C GLN A 64 4.27 -13.93 -9.80
N TRP A 65 5.27 -13.08 -9.53
CA TRP A 65 5.10 -11.85 -8.75
C TRP A 65 5.00 -10.61 -9.63
N VAL A 66 4.00 -9.78 -9.35
CA VAL A 66 3.81 -8.47 -10.00
C VAL A 66 4.10 -7.36 -9.00
N VAL A 67 4.83 -6.33 -9.43
CA VAL A 67 5.09 -5.13 -8.62
C VAL A 67 4.19 -4.00 -9.09
N HIS A 68 3.36 -3.49 -8.18
CA HIS A 68 2.58 -2.28 -8.40
C HIS A 68 3.21 -1.12 -7.63
N LYS A 69 3.34 0.04 -8.27
CA LYS A 69 3.78 1.26 -7.60
C LYS A 69 2.69 2.32 -7.64
N PHE A 70 2.30 2.83 -6.48
CA PHE A 70 1.37 3.96 -6.38
C PHE A 70 2.09 5.21 -5.87
N GLY A 71 2.00 6.29 -6.64
CA GLY A 71 2.53 7.61 -6.23
C GLY A 71 1.58 8.34 -5.28
N GLY A 72 2.05 9.45 -4.70
CA GLY A 72 1.30 10.16 -3.68
C GLY A 72 -0.10 10.61 -4.13
N THR A 73 -0.27 11.02 -5.38
CA THR A 73 -1.58 11.43 -5.92
C THR A 73 -2.61 10.29 -5.91
N CYS A 74 -2.18 9.04 -6.09
CA CYS A 74 -3.02 7.83 -5.97
C CYS A 74 -3.38 7.52 -4.52
N MET A 75 -2.62 8.04 -3.56
CA MET A 75 -2.78 7.82 -2.12
C MET A 75 -3.37 9.02 -1.39
N ALA A 76 -3.80 10.05 -2.13
CA ALA A 76 -4.03 11.37 -1.56
C ALA A 76 -5.32 11.49 -0.73
N SER A 77 -6.29 10.60 -0.93
CA SER A 77 -7.56 10.55 -0.18
C SER A 77 -8.00 9.10 0.03
N ALA A 78 -8.88 8.87 1.02
CA ALA A 78 -9.44 7.55 1.30
C ALA A 78 -10.11 6.90 0.07
N GLU A 79 -10.84 7.69 -0.73
CA GLU A 79 -11.46 7.20 -1.96
C GLU A 79 -10.42 6.63 -2.94
N ARG A 80 -9.29 7.34 -3.12
CA ARG A 80 -8.23 6.90 -4.04
C ARG A 80 -7.47 5.69 -3.50
N VAL A 81 -7.23 5.64 -2.19
CA VAL A 81 -6.66 4.46 -1.55
C VAL A 81 -7.58 3.25 -1.74
N ASN A 82 -8.89 3.39 -1.55
CA ASN A 82 -9.86 2.34 -1.83
C ASN A 82 -9.87 1.91 -3.29
N GLY A 83 -9.78 2.85 -4.23
CA GLY A 83 -9.67 2.56 -5.66
C GLY A 83 -8.41 1.76 -5.99
N ALA A 84 -7.26 2.16 -5.46
CA ALA A 84 -6.00 1.46 -5.62
C ALA A 84 -6.03 0.06 -4.98
N ALA A 85 -6.60 -0.08 -3.78
CA ALA A 85 -6.80 -1.37 -3.12
C ALA A 85 -7.61 -2.34 -4.00
N ARG A 86 -8.71 -1.88 -4.60
CA ARG A 86 -9.52 -2.71 -5.52
C ARG A 86 -8.72 -3.14 -6.75
N LEU A 87 -7.96 -2.24 -7.37
CA LEU A 87 -7.10 -2.59 -8.50
C LEU A 87 -6.09 -3.70 -8.14
N ILE A 88 -5.49 -3.61 -6.96
CA ILE A 88 -4.56 -4.64 -6.46
C ILE A 88 -5.30 -5.96 -6.20
N ILE A 89 -6.48 -5.92 -5.60
CA ILE A 89 -7.25 -7.12 -5.24
C ILE A 89 -7.74 -7.85 -6.50
N ASP A 90 -8.25 -7.10 -7.47
CA ASP A 90 -8.83 -7.64 -8.71
C ASP A 90 -7.77 -8.15 -9.70
N ASP A 91 -6.49 -7.79 -9.51
CA ASP A 91 -5.39 -8.32 -10.33
C ASP A 91 -5.28 -9.86 -10.18
N PRO A 92 -5.21 -10.64 -11.27
CA PRO A 92 -5.18 -12.10 -11.19
C PRO A 92 -3.83 -12.70 -10.76
N ALA A 93 -2.77 -11.90 -10.60
CA ALA A 93 -1.44 -12.38 -10.24
C ALA A 93 -1.44 -13.21 -8.94
N GLU A 94 -0.56 -14.22 -8.89
CA GLU A 94 -0.45 -15.13 -7.75
C GLU A 94 0.08 -14.40 -6.51
N GLY A 95 1.18 -13.65 -6.69
CA GLY A 95 1.81 -12.80 -5.69
C GLY A 95 1.96 -11.35 -6.16
N LYS A 96 1.80 -10.41 -5.24
CA LYS A 96 1.86 -8.96 -5.54
C LYS A 96 2.71 -8.26 -4.49
N VAL A 97 3.62 -7.41 -4.94
CA VAL A 97 4.27 -6.41 -4.09
C VAL A 97 3.75 -5.04 -4.48
N VAL A 98 3.28 -4.27 -3.51
CA VAL A 98 2.73 -2.94 -3.72
C VAL A 98 3.61 -1.94 -3.02
N VAL A 99 4.30 -1.08 -3.77
CA VAL A 99 5.21 -0.08 -3.24
C VAL A 99 4.50 1.28 -3.19
N LEU A 100 4.44 1.88 -2.00
CA LEU A 100 3.69 3.11 -1.77
C LEU A 100 4.57 4.31 -1.43
N SER A 101 4.25 5.45 -2.04
CA SER A 101 4.71 6.76 -1.57
C SER A 101 3.81 7.29 -0.43
N ALA A 102 4.29 8.29 0.31
CA ALA A 102 3.45 9.07 1.22
C ALA A 102 2.22 9.68 0.52
N MET A 103 1.17 9.97 1.28
CA MET A 103 -0.06 10.56 0.73
C MET A 103 0.21 11.92 0.07
N GLY A 104 -0.14 12.03 -1.21
CA GLY A 104 0.00 13.26 -1.98
C GLY A 104 -1.22 14.17 -1.85
N SER A 105 -1.32 15.10 -2.81
CA SER A 105 -2.39 16.09 -2.87
C SER A 105 -3.29 15.95 -4.11
N THR A 106 -4.51 16.46 -3.96
CA THR A 106 -5.55 16.60 -4.99
C THR A 106 -6.29 17.91 -4.73
N LYS A 107 -7.24 18.28 -5.59
CA LYS A 107 -8.10 19.44 -5.33
C LYS A 107 -8.97 19.25 -4.07
N GLU A 108 -9.39 18.01 -3.82
CA GLU A 108 -10.24 17.61 -2.69
C GLU A 108 -9.45 17.30 -1.42
N SER A 109 -8.16 16.97 -1.53
CA SER A 109 -7.25 16.69 -0.43
C SER A 109 -5.91 17.42 -0.67
N PRO A 110 -5.80 18.71 -0.31
CA PRO A 110 -4.72 19.58 -0.80
C PRO A 110 -3.35 19.36 -0.15
N ILE A 111 -3.29 18.65 0.99
CA ILE A 111 -2.04 18.43 1.72
C ILE A 111 -1.20 17.36 1.03
N LYS A 112 0.04 17.69 0.64
CA LYS A 112 1.07 16.72 0.23
C LYS A 112 1.98 16.42 1.43
N VAL A 113 1.96 15.18 1.91
CA VAL A 113 2.56 14.79 3.21
C VAL A 113 4.06 15.05 3.26
N THR A 114 4.81 14.60 2.27
CA THR A 114 6.27 14.81 2.22
C THR A 114 6.62 16.31 2.29
N ASP A 115 5.93 17.14 1.52
CA ASP A 115 6.17 18.59 1.50
C ASP A 115 5.79 19.23 2.85
N LEU A 116 4.67 18.80 3.45
CA LEU A 116 4.24 19.29 4.76
C LEU A 116 5.27 18.94 5.84
N ILE A 117 5.81 17.72 5.82
CA ILE A 117 6.86 17.28 6.75
C ILE A 117 8.12 18.13 6.58
N LEU A 118 8.61 18.30 5.34
CA LEU A 118 9.80 19.11 5.08
C LEU A 118 9.63 20.56 5.53
N ASN A 119 8.45 21.14 5.27
CA ASN A 119 8.12 22.49 5.72
C ASN A 119 8.08 22.59 7.25
N MET A 120 7.47 21.62 7.92
CA MET A 120 7.40 21.55 9.37
C MET A 120 8.78 21.49 10.02
N VAL A 121 9.70 20.67 9.49
CA VAL A 121 11.09 20.60 9.96
C VAL A 121 11.82 21.92 9.71
N SER A 122 11.66 22.52 8.53
CA SER A 122 12.28 23.83 8.21
C SER A 122 11.79 24.96 9.11
N ARG A 123 10.49 24.99 9.42
CA ARG A 123 9.89 25.98 10.34
C ARG A 123 10.41 25.79 11.76
N ALA A 124 10.45 24.55 12.24
CA ALA A 124 11.01 24.24 13.54
C ALA A 124 12.46 24.75 13.63
N ALA A 125 13.31 24.46 12.65
CA ALA A 125 14.69 24.95 12.66
C ALA A 125 14.82 26.48 12.62
N LYS A 126 13.87 27.17 12.00
CA LYS A 126 13.80 28.65 12.01
C LYS A 126 13.12 29.22 13.26
N GLN A 127 12.89 28.38 14.27
CA GLN A 127 12.19 28.70 15.52
C GLN A 127 10.78 29.27 15.30
N ASP A 128 10.15 28.91 14.18
CA ASP A 128 8.79 29.31 13.83
C ASP A 128 7.79 28.27 14.38
N ALA A 129 7.10 28.64 15.46
CA ALA A 129 6.11 27.81 16.13
C ALA A 129 4.94 27.36 15.24
N ALA A 130 4.77 27.90 14.03
CA ALA A 130 3.79 27.43 13.06
C ALA A 130 4.01 25.96 12.64
N PHE A 131 5.18 25.36 12.90
CA PHE A 131 5.37 23.90 12.73
C PHE A 131 4.34 23.07 13.51
N LEU A 132 3.79 23.59 14.63
CA LEU A 132 2.75 22.91 15.40
C LEU A 132 1.41 22.83 14.65
N VAL A 133 1.12 23.84 13.81
CA VAL A 133 -0.08 23.85 12.95
C VAL A 133 0.09 22.84 11.81
N ASP A 134 1.30 22.77 11.24
CA ASP A 134 1.64 21.77 10.22
C ASP A 134 1.53 20.35 10.80
N LEU A 135 2.02 20.12 12.02
CA LEU A 135 1.92 18.83 12.71
C LEU A 135 0.45 18.43 12.98
N ALA A 136 -0.38 19.36 13.42
CA ALA A 136 -1.81 19.11 13.61
C ALA A 136 -2.51 18.76 12.29
N SER A 137 -2.15 19.44 11.20
CA SER A 137 -2.67 19.16 9.86
C SER A 137 -2.23 17.79 9.34
N LEU A 138 -0.99 17.39 9.64
CA LEU A 138 -0.45 16.06 9.32
C LEU A 138 -1.23 14.97 10.06
N GLN A 139 -1.46 15.14 11.36
CA GLN A 139 -2.27 14.23 12.16
C GLN A 139 -3.69 14.10 11.61
N GLU A 140 -4.38 15.22 11.38
CA GLU A 140 -5.77 15.22 10.93
C GLU A 140 -5.93 14.54 9.56
N LYS A 141 -5.01 14.77 8.62
CA LYS A 141 -5.04 14.10 7.31
C LYS A 141 -5.08 12.58 7.44
N HIS A 142 -4.21 12.02 8.29
CA HIS A 142 -4.10 10.57 8.46
C HIS A 142 -5.24 10.01 9.30
N VAL A 143 -5.68 10.70 10.37
CA VAL A 143 -6.84 10.29 11.18
C VAL A 143 -8.12 10.26 10.33
N SER A 144 -8.35 11.29 9.52
CA SER A 144 -9.51 11.37 8.63
C SER A 144 -9.51 10.25 7.59
N ALA A 145 -8.35 10.00 6.97
CA ALA A 145 -8.19 8.90 6.03
C ALA A 145 -8.44 7.54 6.69
N ALA A 146 -7.87 7.29 7.87
CA ALA A 146 -8.05 6.06 8.62
C ALA A 146 -9.53 5.80 8.94
N LYS A 147 -10.24 6.80 9.47
CA LYS A 147 -11.67 6.69 9.78
C LYS A 147 -12.50 6.33 8.55
N ALA A 148 -12.24 7.00 7.43
CA ALA A 148 -12.96 6.77 6.18
C ALA A 148 -12.65 5.41 5.55
N LEU A 149 -11.43 4.88 5.72
CA LEU A 149 -11.01 3.60 5.16
C LEU A 149 -11.42 2.40 6.01
N LEU A 150 -11.31 2.52 7.33
CA LEU A 150 -11.36 1.37 8.24
C LEU A 150 -12.69 1.22 8.95
N GLY A 151 -13.48 2.30 9.05
CA GLY A 151 -14.68 2.32 9.89
C GLY A 151 -14.35 2.10 11.36
N GLU A 152 -15.38 1.98 12.19
CA GLU A 152 -15.21 1.75 13.63
C GLU A 152 -14.76 0.31 13.89
N GLY A 153 -13.68 0.14 14.66
CA GLY A 153 -13.21 -1.17 15.07
C GLY A 153 -11.75 -1.21 15.54
N PRO A 154 -11.26 -2.40 15.94
CA PRO A 154 -9.92 -2.57 16.52
C PRO A 154 -8.79 -2.11 15.60
N ALA A 155 -8.93 -2.30 14.28
CA ALA A 155 -7.95 -1.86 13.29
C ALA A 155 -7.78 -0.33 13.31
N LEU A 156 -8.88 0.42 13.30
CA LEU A 156 -8.87 1.87 13.40
C LEU A 156 -8.25 2.33 14.73
N SER A 157 -8.68 1.75 15.85
CA SER A 157 -8.15 2.10 17.17
C SER A 157 -6.64 1.86 17.27
N SER A 158 -6.15 0.75 16.73
CA SER A 158 -4.74 0.38 16.76
C SER A 158 -3.89 1.31 15.89
N PHE A 159 -4.37 1.61 14.68
CA PHE A 159 -3.71 2.57 13.78
C PHE A 159 -3.65 3.98 14.40
N ILE A 160 -4.78 4.48 14.93
CA ILE A 160 -4.81 5.81 15.55
C ILE A 160 -3.88 5.86 16.77
N ALA A 161 -3.88 4.84 17.63
CA ALA A 161 -3.00 4.80 18.79
C ALA A 161 -1.53 4.90 18.38
N ARG A 162 -1.11 4.14 17.36
CA ARG A 162 0.26 4.18 16.84
C ARG A 162 0.59 5.52 16.20
N LEU A 163 -0.30 6.05 15.36
CA LEU A 163 -0.14 7.35 14.74
C LEU A 163 0.05 8.46 15.78
N LEU A 164 -0.75 8.46 16.85
CA LEU A 164 -0.64 9.47 17.91
C LEU A 164 0.64 9.34 18.73
N GLU A 165 1.12 8.12 18.94
CA GLU A 165 2.46 7.87 19.53
C GLU A 165 3.55 8.46 18.64
N ASP A 166 3.56 8.14 17.35
CA ASP A 166 4.53 8.65 16.39
C ASP A 166 4.48 10.19 16.31
N ILE A 167 3.28 10.79 16.24
CA ILE A 167 3.07 12.25 16.24
C ILE A 167 3.57 12.89 17.54
N GLY A 168 3.35 12.25 18.68
CA GLY A 168 3.87 12.71 19.98
C GLY A 168 5.39 12.74 20.02
N ASN A 169 6.04 11.69 19.51
CA ASN A 169 7.49 11.62 19.37
C ASN A 169 8.01 12.71 18.42
N LEU A 170 7.39 12.84 17.23
CA LEU A 170 7.71 13.88 16.25
C LEU A 170 7.63 15.27 16.87
N LYS A 171 6.56 15.55 17.64
CA LYS A 171 6.38 16.82 18.34
C LYS A 171 7.56 17.13 19.26
N ALA A 172 7.95 16.18 20.10
CA ALA A 172 9.04 16.37 21.05
C ALA A 172 10.37 16.67 20.32
N MET A 173 10.66 15.95 19.23
CA MET A 173 11.86 16.18 18.43
C MET A 173 11.84 17.54 17.71
N LEU A 174 10.70 17.92 17.12
CA LEU A 174 10.55 19.23 16.47
C LEU A 174 10.68 20.38 17.49
N GLN A 175 10.18 20.21 18.71
CA GLN A 175 10.40 21.17 19.79
C GLN A 175 11.87 21.30 20.16
N ALA A 176 12.62 20.20 20.23
CA ALA A 176 14.06 20.23 20.46
C ALA A 176 14.80 20.99 19.34
N ILE A 177 14.43 20.76 18.08
CA ILE A 177 14.97 21.49 16.92
C ILE A 177 14.61 22.97 16.98
N CYS A 178 13.39 23.32 17.39
CA CYS A 178 12.95 24.70 17.58
C CYS A 178 13.74 25.44 18.67
N ILE A 179 14.18 24.73 19.71
CA ILE A 179 15.06 25.29 20.73
C ILE A 179 16.49 25.45 20.17
N ALA A 180 16.99 24.42 19.48
CA ALA A 180 18.34 24.40 18.94
C ALA A 180 18.56 25.37 17.77
N GLY A 181 17.52 25.68 16.99
CA GLY A 181 17.61 26.53 15.80
C GLY A 181 18.34 25.87 14.62
N THR A 182 18.45 24.54 14.60
CA THR A 182 19.15 23.79 13.56
C THR A 182 18.65 22.34 13.46
N GLN A 183 18.85 21.73 12.29
CA GLN A 183 18.44 20.37 11.94
C GLN A 183 19.56 19.64 11.19
N THR A 184 19.55 18.31 11.23
CA THR A 184 20.48 17.45 10.47
C THR A 184 19.75 16.75 9.32
N GLU A 185 20.48 16.36 8.27
CA GLU A 185 19.92 15.57 7.16
C GLU A 185 19.35 14.23 7.64
N ALA A 186 20.08 13.53 8.52
CA ALA A 186 19.62 12.29 9.13
C ALA A 186 18.27 12.44 9.86
N PHE A 187 18.02 13.58 10.49
CA PHE A 187 16.71 13.85 11.10
C PHE A 187 15.63 14.07 10.04
N VAL A 188 15.93 14.83 8.98
CA VAL A 188 14.99 15.05 7.87
C VAL A 188 14.59 13.71 7.24
N ASP A 189 15.55 12.85 6.93
CA ASP A 189 15.31 11.53 6.34
C ASP A 189 14.43 10.65 7.24
N PHE A 190 14.73 10.67 8.55
CA PHE A 190 13.95 9.93 9.54
C PHE A 190 12.48 10.40 9.58
N VAL A 191 12.24 11.71 9.61
CA VAL A 191 10.87 12.24 9.72
C VAL A 191 10.09 12.06 8.42
N VAL A 192 10.71 12.31 7.26
CA VAL A 192 10.06 12.16 5.94
C VAL A 192 9.51 10.75 5.78
N GLY A 193 10.29 9.73 6.17
CA GLY A 193 9.90 8.33 6.04
C GLY A 193 8.60 7.92 6.77
N HIS A 194 8.11 8.72 7.72
CA HIS A 194 6.83 8.45 8.38
C HIS A 194 5.64 8.53 7.41
N GLY A 195 5.73 9.40 6.40
CA GLY A 195 4.67 9.51 5.39
C GLY A 195 4.45 8.20 4.62
N GLU A 196 5.53 7.53 4.24
CA GLU A 196 5.51 6.24 3.57
C GLU A 196 4.99 5.13 4.51
N LEU A 197 5.44 5.12 5.77
CA LEU A 197 5.00 4.15 6.78
C LEU A 197 3.49 4.19 6.96
N TRP A 198 2.91 5.37 7.24
CA TRP A 198 1.49 5.49 7.49
C TRP A 198 0.65 5.19 6.23
N SER A 199 1.11 5.60 5.05
CA SER A 199 0.46 5.31 3.76
C SER A 199 0.40 3.81 3.49
N ALA A 200 1.51 3.10 3.70
CA ALA A 200 1.61 1.65 3.51
C ALA A 200 0.77 0.86 4.53
N GLN A 201 0.79 1.27 5.81
CA GLN A 201 -0.06 0.67 6.84
C GLN A 201 -1.55 0.86 6.52
N LEU A 202 -1.97 2.06 6.13
CA LEU A 202 -3.37 2.33 5.75
C LEU A 202 -3.83 1.47 4.57
N MET A 203 -2.99 1.33 3.53
CA MET A 203 -3.32 0.47 2.40
C MET A 203 -3.43 -1.00 2.79
N ALA A 204 -2.51 -1.52 3.62
CA ALA A 204 -2.58 -2.89 4.09
C ALA A 204 -3.88 -3.15 4.87
N LEU A 205 -4.23 -2.25 5.78
CA LEU A 205 -5.46 -2.33 6.55
C LEU A 205 -6.69 -2.19 5.63
N ALA A 206 -6.68 -1.30 4.63
CA ALA A 206 -7.78 -1.16 3.67
C ALA A 206 -7.99 -2.43 2.85
N CYS A 207 -6.92 -3.07 2.35
CA CYS A 207 -7.01 -4.37 1.67
C CYS A 207 -7.59 -5.45 2.59
N GLN A 208 -7.17 -5.50 3.85
CA GLN A 208 -7.69 -6.44 4.84
C GLN A 208 -9.18 -6.20 5.15
N GLN A 209 -9.63 -4.94 5.22
CA GLN A 209 -11.06 -4.59 5.37
C GLN A 209 -11.90 -5.08 4.18
N MET A 210 -11.29 -5.19 3.00
CA MET A 210 -11.91 -5.79 1.80
C MET A 210 -11.79 -7.32 1.75
N GLY A 211 -11.28 -7.96 2.81
CA GLY A 211 -11.14 -9.42 2.92
C GLY A 211 -9.93 -10.00 2.20
N ALA A 212 -8.98 -9.17 1.75
CA ALA A 212 -7.79 -9.63 1.07
C ALA A 212 -6.68 -10.08 2.05
N ASP A 213 -5.94 -11.11 1.66
CA ASP A 213 -4.73 -11.55 2.36
C ASP A 213 -3.56 -10.60 2.05
N ALA A 214 -3.55 -9.47 2.75
CA ALA A 214 -2.55 -8.43 2.62
C ALA A 214 -1.75 -8.23 3.93
N VAL A 215 -0.45 -7.97 3.79
CA VAL A 215 0.47 -7.75 4.91
C VAL A 215 1.32 -6.50 4.66
N PHE A 216 1.56 -5.73 5.72
CA PHE A 216 2.45 -4.56 5.68
C PHE A 216 3.91 -4.99 5.86
N MET A 217 4.81 -4.46 5.02
CA MET A 217 6.25 -4.61 5.11
C MET A 217 6.89 -3.22 5.23
N ASP A 218 7.59 -2.98 6.34
CA ASP A 218 8.53 -1.88 6.45
C ASP A 218 9.81 -2.25 5.70
N THR A 219 10.12 -1.54 4.62
CA THR A 219 11.31 -1.85 3.80
C THR A 219 12.62 -1.60 4.53
N ARG A 220 12.64 -0.88 5.66
CA ARG A 220 13.84 -0.75 6.51
C ARG A 220 14.24 -2.07 7.18
N ASP A 221 13.28 -2.99 7.37
CA ASP A 221 13.55 -4.32 7.90
C ASP A 221 14.16 -5.26 6.86
N VAL A 222 14.14 -4.87 5.58
CA VAL A 222 14.52 -5.72 4.44
C VAL A 222 15.65 -5.13 3.62
N LEU A 223 15.50 -3.91 3.12
CA LEU A 223 16.44 -3.26 2.22
C LEU A 223 17.62 -2.68 3.01
N VAL A 224 18.82 -3.11 2.63
CA VAL A 224 20.08 -2.61 3.16
C VAL A 224 20.79 -1.83 2.08
N VAL A 225 21.06 -0.56 2.35
CA VAL A 225 21.69 0.34 1.39
C VAL A 225 22.93 1.00 1.97
N SER A 226 23.78 1.56 1.11
CA SER A 226 24.90 2.41 1.50
C SER A 226 24.88 3.68 0.66
N PRO A 227 25.20 4.85 1.24
CA PRO A 227 25.32 6.08 0.47
C PRO A 227 26.38 5.92 -0.62
N THR A 228 26.10 6.41 -1.83
CA THR A 228 27.12 6.51 -2.87
C THR A 228 27.99 7.75 -2.65
N SER A 229 29.10 7.83 -3.38
CA SER A 229 30.01 8.98 -3.33
C SER A 229 29.41 10.28 -3.87
N ASP A 230 28.29 10.22 -4.61
CA ASP A 230 27.60 11.40 -5.12
C ASP A 230 26.66 12.06 -4.08
N GLY A 231 26.40 11.37 -2.96
CA GLY A 231 25.56 11.87 -1.86
C GLY A 231 24.06 12.00 -2.17
N THR A 232 23.63 11.57 -3.36
CA THR A 232 22.25 11.68 -3.86
C THR A 232 21.62 10.34 -4.18
N SER A 233 22.43 9.30 -4.37
CA SER A 233 22.01 7.94 -4.64
C SER A 233 22.47 6.97 -3.56
N VAL A 234 21.93 5.76 -3.60
CA VAL A 234 22.28 4.69 -2.68
C VAL A 234 22.57 3.40 -3.46
N ASP A 235 23.58 2.67 -3.02
CA ASP A 235 23.88 1.32 -3.52
C ASP A 235 23.13 0.29 -2.68
N LEU A 236 22.45 -0.64 -3.34
CA LEU A 236 21.75 -1.74 -2.69
C LEU A 236 22.75 -2.86 -2.36
N ASP A 237 22.78 -3.28 -1.10
CA ASP A 237 23.42 -4.54 -0.72
C ASP A 237 22.46 -5.69 -1.02
N GLU A 238 22.56 -6.26 -2.24
CA GLU A 238 21.66 -7.31 -2.71
C GLU A 238 21.70 -8.56 -1.83
N ASP A 239 22.88 -8.98 -1.37
CA ASP A 239 23.04 -10.18 -0.56
C ASP A 239 22.39 -10.01 0.82
N ALA A 240 22.68 -8.91 1.51
CA ALA A 240 22.08 -8.61 2.81
C ALA A 240 20.56 -8.41 2.69
N SER A 241 20.11 -7.74 1.63
CA SER A 241 18.69 -7.48 1.40
C SER A 241 17.92 -8.75 1.07
N ASN A 242 18.49 -9.64 0.24
CA ASN A 242 17.90 -10.94 -0.06
C ASN A 242 17.79 -11.83 1.18
N ALA A 243 18.84 -11.88 2.00
CA ALA A 243 18.83 -12.65 3.25
C ALA A 243 17.76 -12.15 4.23
N LYS A 244 17.61 -10.82 4.37
CA LYS A 244 16.56 -10.23 5.20
C LYS A 244 15.16 -10.46 4.63
N LEU A 245 15.00 -10.39 3.31
CA LEU A 245 13.72 -10.68 2.65
C LEU A 245 13.29 -12.14 2.90
N ASP A 246 14.22 -13.10 2.79
CA ASP A 246 13.95 -14.51 3.08
C ASP A 246 13.58 -14.71 4.55
N ALA A 247 14.31 -14.06 5.48
CA ALA A 247 13.98 -14.09 6.91
C ALA A 247 12.61 -13.45 7.21
N TRP A 248 12.27 -12.38 6.50
CA TRP A 248 10.98 -11.71 6.64
C TRP A 248 9.83 -12.63 6.22
N PHE A 249 9.93 -13.30 5.06
CA PHE A 249 8.92 -14.26 4.60
C PHE A 249 8.83 -15.49 5.49
N LYS A 250 9.95 -15.96 6.06
CA LYS A 250 9.94 -17.03 7.06
C LYS A 250 9.18 -16.66 8.33
N LYS A 251 9.28 -15.39 8.77
CA LYS A 251 8.61 -14.87 9.97
C LYS A 251 7.12 -14.60 9.75
N HIS A 252 6.76 -14.02 8.60
CA HIS A 252 5.39 -13.55 8.34
C HIS A 252 4.55 -14.54 7.53
N GLY A 253 5.18 -15.50 6.85
CA GLY A 253 4.50 -16.47 5.99
C GLY A 253 4.29 -15.97 4.56
N SER A 254 3.75 -16.85 3.71
CA SER A 254 3.52 -16.57 2.29
C SER A 254 2.19 -15.87 2.07
N HIS A 255 2.17 -14.56 2.23
CA HIS A 255 1.03 -13.71 1.88
C HIS A 255 0.95 -13.43 0.38
N ARG A 256 -0.27 -13.34 -0.17
CA ARG A 256 -0.46 -13.02 -1.59
C ARG A 256 -0.21 -11.56 -1.94
N ILE A 257 -0.42 -10.64 -1.00
CA ILE A 257 -0.24 -9.20 -1.21
C ILE A 257 0.67 -8.64 -0.14
N VAL A 258 1.86 -8.17 -0.53
CA VAL A 258 2.80 -7.48 0.34
C VAL A 258 2.71 -5.99 0.05
N ILE A 259 2.31 -5.19 1.02
CA ILE A 259 2.28 -3.74 0.95
C ILE A 259 3.55 -3.18 1.57
N ALA A 260 4.46 -2.69 0.74
CA ALA A 260 5.78 -2.21 1.12
C ALA A 260 5.85 -0.68 1.10
N THR A 261 6.61 -0.10 2.04
CA THR A 261 7.02 1.30 1.94
C THR A 261 7.92 1.53 0.73
N GLY A 262 7.73 2.64 0.01
CA GLY A 262 8.72 3.15 -0.93
C GLY A 262 9.73 4.06 -0.23
N PHE A 263 10.69 4.60 -0.98
CA PHE A 263 11.66 5.65 -0.61
C PHE A 263 12.60 5.36 0.58
N ILE A 264 12.19 4.60 1.59
CA ILE A 264 12.93 4.34 2.82
C ILE A 264 13.62 2.98 2.79
N ALA A 265 14.82 2.93 3.37
CA ALA A 265 15.62 1.73 3.55
C ALA A 265 16.50 1.91 4.79
N LYS A 266 17.22 0.87 5.22
CA LYS A 266 18.18 0.96 6.31
C LYS A 266 19.61 1.00 5.77
N ASN A 267 20.46 1.83 6.37
CA ASN A 267 21.90 1.72 6.19
C ASN A 267 22.46 0.40 6.78
N LYS A 268 23.72 0.09 6.47
CA LYS A 268 24.41 -1.08 7.06
C LYS A 268 24.66 -0.96 8.56
N GLU A 269 24.75 0.28 9.06
CA GLU A 269 25.06 0.62 10.46
C GLU A 269 23.86 0.48 11.40
#